data_AF-B7RTB3-F1
#
_entry.id   AF-B7RTB3-F1
#
_cell.length_a   1.000
_cell.length_b   1.000
_cell.length_c   1.000
_cell.angle_alpha   90.00
_cell.angle_beta   90.00
_cell.angle_gamma   90.00
#
_symmetry.space_group_name_H-M   'P 1'
#
loop_
_entity.id
_entity.type
_entity.pdbx_description
1 polymer ?
#
loop_
_entity_poly.entity_id
_entity_poly.type
_entity_poly.pdbx_seq_one_letter_code
_entity_poly.pdbx_strand_id
1 'polypeptide(L)'
;MFNLKAANGQIILTSELYESKKAAENGISSVKKNAGNDARFERKVSKKGQPYFSLNAANGQSIGKSEMYSGNAGMENGIASVKKNADARVEDNT
;
A
#
# COMPACT_ATOMS: atom_id res chain seq x y z
N MET A 1 11.59 -2.17 -4.84
CA MET A 1 10.11 -2.20 -4.88
C MET A 1 9.65 -3.45 -4.16
N PHE A 2 8.53 -3.40 -3.46
CA PHE A 2 7.85 -4.56 -2.88
C PHE A 2 6.34 -4.48 -3.14
N ASN A 3 5.67 -5.63 -3.05
CA ASN A 3 4.22 -5.73 -3.17
C ASN A 3 3.65 -6.34 -1.90
N LEU A 4 2.59 -5.74 -1.35
CA LEU A 4 1.73 -6.38 -0.37
C LEU A 4 0.66 -7.16 -1.10
N LYS A 5 0.53 -8.44 -0.76
CA LYS A 5 -0.52 -9.31 -1.28
C LYS A 5 -1.56 -9.58 -0.20
N ALA A 6 -2.82 -9.66 -0.60
CA ALA A 6 -3.89 -10.21 0.22
C ALA A 6 -3.75 -11.74 0.34
N ALA A 7 -4.50 -12.35 1.25
CA ALA A 7 -4.52 -13.81 1.46
C ALA A 7 -4.87 -14.63 0.19
N ASN A 8 -5.58 -14.03 -0.77
CA ASN A 8 -5.90 -14.65 -2.07
C ASN A 8 -4.80 -14.45 -3.14
N GLY A 9 -3.64 -13.90 -2.76
CA GLY A 9 -2.51 -13.64 -3.67
C GLY A 9 -2.61 -12.35 -4.48
N GLN A 10 -3.73 -11.62 -4.42
CA GLN A 10 -3.91 -10.37 -5.14
C GLN A 10 -3.02 -9.27 -4.58
N ILE A 11 -2.36 -8.50 -5.45
CA ILE A 11 -1.59 -7.31 -5.04
C ILE A 11 -2.55 -6.21 -4.62
N ILE A 12 -2.38 -5.71 -3.40
CA ILE A 12 -3.25 -4.66 -2.81
C ILE A 12 -2.50 -3.36 -2.53
N LEU A 13 -1.17 -3.39 -2.51
CA LEU A 13 -0.31 -2.22 -2.38
C LEU A 13 1.03 -2.50 -3.08
N THR A 14 1.50 -1.54 -3.87
CA THR A 14 2.83 -1.57 -4.49
C THR A 14 3.63 -0.38 -3.99
N SER A 15 4.86 -0.62 -3.55
CA SER A 15 5.76 0.45 -3.12
C SER A 15 6.33 1.23 -4.31
N GLU A 16 6.98 2.35 -4.03
CA GLU A 16 7.84 3.00 -5.02
C GLU A 16 9.13 2.18 -5.24
N LEU A 17 9.91 2.58 -6.26
CA LEU A 17 11.26 2.06 -6.45
C LEU A 17 12.15 2.59 -5.33
N TYR A 18 13.00 1.72 -4.80
CA TYR A 18 13.96 2.05 -3.76
C TYR A 18 15.36 1.79 -4.30
N GLU A 19 16.31 2.66 -3.96
CA GLU A 19 17.71 2.56 -4.40
C GLU A 19 18.47 1.42 -3.72
N SER A 20 17.97 0.92 -2.59
CA SER A 20 18.61 -0.18 -1.85
C SER A 20 17.58 -1.08 -1.17
N LYS A 21 18.00 -2.33 -0.90
CA LYS A 21 17.22 -3.29 -0.10
C LYS A 21 16.85 -2.73 1.27
N LYS A 22 17.81 -2.10 1.96
CA LYS A 22 17.61 -1.48 3.28
C LYS A 22 16.52 -0.39 3.24
N ALA A 23 16.47 0.41 2.17
CA ALA A 23 15.41 1.39 1.99
C ALA A 23 14.04 0.73 1.77
N ALA A 24 13.98 -0.38 1.03
CA ALA A 24 12.75 -1.16 0.87
C ALA A 24 12.28 -1.78 2.20
N GLU A 25 13.19 -2.34 3.01
CA GLU A 25 12.88 -2.89 4.35
C GLU A 25 12.32 -1.80 5.29
N ASN A 26 12.90 -0.60 5.27
CA ASN A 26 12.37 0.55 6.00
C ASN A 26 10.98 0.95 5.50
N GLY A 27 10.76 0.90 4.18
CA GLY A 27 9.45 1.10 3.56
C GLY A 27 8.41 0.10 4.07
N ILE A 28 8.75 -1.19 4.12
CA ILE A 28 7.86 -2.25 4.64
C ILE A 28 7.52 -1.99 6.12
N SER A 29 8.52 -1.68 6.95
CA SER A 29 8.30 -1.35 8.37
C SER A 29 7.39 -0.13 8.54
N SER A 30 7.55 0.87 7.68
CA SER A 30 6.68 2.05 7.64
C SER A 30 5.25 1.69 7.25
N VAL A 31 5.05 0.80 6.26
CA VAL A 31 3.72 0.31 5.87
C VAL A 31 3.06 -0.39 7.06
N LYS A 32 3.78 -1.31 7.74
CA LYS A 32 3.28 -2.01 8.93
C LYS A 32 2.81 -1.04 10.01
N LYS A 33 3.61 -0.02 10.31
CA LYS A 33 3.31 0.98 11.34
C LYS A 33 2.12 1.88 10.99
N ASN A 34 1.98 2.27 9.73
CA ASN A 34 0.98 3.25 9.30
C ASN A 34 -0.33 2.64 8.79
N ALA A 35 -0.32 1.37 8.36
CA ALA A 35 -1.48 0.71 7.79
C ALA A 35 -2.67 0.65 8.76
N GLY A 36 -2.44 0.61 10.09
CA GLY A 36 -3.52 0.65 11.08
C GLY A 36 -4.23 2.02 11.19
N ASN A 37 -3.67 3.09 10.63
CA ASN A 37 -4.21 4.44 10.75
C ASN A 37 -4.89 4.87 9.43
N ASP A 38 -6.22 4.97 9.42
CA ASP A 38 -6.97 5.38 8.22
C ASP A 38 -6.57 6.76 7.69
N ALA A 39 -6.18 7.69 8.58
CA ALA A 39 -5.77 9.04 8.19
C ALA A 39 -4.46 9.06 7.35
N ARG A 40 -3.74 7.93 7.28
CA ARG A 40 -2.56 7.77 6.43
C ARG A 40 -2.91 7.31 5.01
N PHE A 41 -4.15 6.89 4.77
CA PHE A 41 -4.64 6.55 3.45
C PHE A 41 -5.22 7.78 2.77
N GLU A 42 -4.52 8.24 1.75
CA GLU A 42 -4.98 9.32 0.90
C GLU A 42 -5.76 8.73 -0.28
N ARG A 43 -7.08 8.94 -0.26
CA ARG A 43 -8.01 8.47 -1.31
C ARG A 43 -7.96 9.46 -2.47
N LYS A 44 -7.68 8.96 -3.67
CA LYS A 44 -7.48 9.74 -4.88
C LYS A 44 -8.34 9.18 -6.00
N VAL A 45 -8.56 10.00 -7.02
CA VAL A 45 -9.24 9.61 -8.25
C VAL A 45 -8.31 9.92 -9.42
N SER A 46 -8.12 8.95 -10.30
CA SER A 46 -7.27 9.12 -11.48
C SER A 46 -7.93 10.10 -12.46
N LYS A 47 -7.15 10.60 -13.43
CA LYS A 47 -7.69 11.44 -14.51
C LYS A 47 -8.80 10.75 -15.32
N LYS A 48 -8.89 9.42 -15.25
CA LYS A 48 -9.91 8.59 -15.90
C LYS A 48 -11.12 8.29 -15.00
N GLY A 49 -11.21 8.92 -13.83
CA GLY A 49 -12.30 8.71 -12.88
C GLY A 49 -12.16 7.44 -12.02
N GLN A 50 -11.01 6.76 -12.06
CA GLN A 50 -10.81 5.51 -11.32
C GLN A 50 -10.30 5.79 -9.91
N PRO A 51 -11.01 5.37 -8.84
CA PRO A 51 -10.56 5.57 -7.47
C PRO A 51 -9.34 4.68 -7.14
N TYR A 52 -8.42 5.21 -6.35
CA TYR A 52 -7.24 4.52 -5.84
C TYR A 52 -6.80 5.18 -4.54
N PHE A 53 -5.85 4.59 -3.81
CA PHE A 53 -5.31 5.21 -2.61
C PHE A 53 -3.78 5.17 -2.59
N SER A 54 -3.17 6.13 -1.88
CA SER A 54 -1.77 6.08 -1.47
C SER A 54 -1.67 6.02 0.04
N LEU A 55 -0.77 5.18 0.55
CA LEU A 55 -0.42 5.12 1.96
C LEU A 55 0.79 6.02 2.20
N ASN A 56 0.64 6.99 3.10
CA ASN A 56 1.67 7.95 3.44
C ASN A 56 2.27 7.65 4.82
N ALA A 57 3.58 7.84 4.95
CA ALA A 57 4.27 7.75 6.23
C ALA A 57 3.98 8.97 7.13
N ALA A 58 4.47 8.93 8.36
CA ALA A 58 4.32 10.00 9.33
C ALA A 58 4.86 11.36 8.83
N ASN A 59 5.93 11.32 8.04
CA ASN A 59 6.58 12.48 7.41
C ASN A 59 5.90 12.95 6.11
N GLY A 60 4.77 12.35 5.71
CA GLY A 60 4.05 12.71 4.48
C GLY A 60 4.57 12.03 3.20
N GLN A 61 5.65 11.24 3.28
CA GLN A 61 6.17 10.52 2.12
C GLN A 61 5.23 9.37 1.73
N SER A 62 4.92 9.24 0.44
CA SER A 62 4.23 8.07 -0.12
C SER A 62 5.11 6.82 0.04
N ILE A 63 4.59 5.80 0.72
CA ILE A 63 5.28 4.53 0.95
C ILE A 63 4.61 3.36 0.22
N GLY A 64 3.46 3.60 -0.40
CA GLY A 64 2.81 2.64 -1.28
C GLY A 64 1.57 3.20 -1.94
N LYS A 65 1.19 2.63 -3.07
CA LYS A 65 -0.03 2.96 -3.81
C LYS A 65 -0.80 1.71 -4.17
N SER A 66 -2.12 1.81 -4.20
CA SER A 66 -2.97 0.75 -4.71
C SER A 66 -3.00 0.74 -6.24
N GLU A 67 -3.54 -0.33 -6.80
CA GLU A 67 -4.03 -0.30 -8.18
C GLU A 67 -5.26 0.61 -8.31
N MET A 68 -5.64 0.88 -9.56
CA MET A 68 -6.86 1.61 -9.89
C MET A 68 -8.06 0.69 -9.74
N TYR A 69 -9.05 1.10 -8.95
CA TYR A 69 -10.30 0.37 -8.76
C TYR A 69 -11.37 0.83 -9.76
N SER A 70 -12.37 -0.02 -9.97
CA SER A 70 -13.56 0.32 -10.75
C SER A 70 -14.57 1.18 -9.98
N GLY A 71 -14.47 1.26 -8.65
CA GLY A 71 -15.37 2.05 -7.82
C GLY A 71 -14.92 2.17 -6.36
N ASN A 72 -15.51 3.11 -5.63
CA ASN A 72 -15.12 3.46 -4.26
C ASN A 72 -15.23 2.26 -3.30
N ALA A 73 -16.26 1.42 -3.44
CA ALA A 73 -16.42 0.24 -2.61
C ALA A 73 -15.23 -0.74 -2.75
N GLY A 74 -14.72 -0.93 -3.98
CA GLY A 74 -13.53 -1.74 -4.23
C GLY A 74 -12.28 -1.14 -3.58
N MET A 75 -12.13 0.18 -3.64
CA MET A 75 -11.03 0.91 -3.01
C MET A 75 -11.06 0.78 -1.47
N GLU A 76 -12.22 0.97 -0.83
CA GLU A 76 -12.35 0.81 0.63
C GLU A 76 -12.07 -0.64 1.07
N ASN A 77 -12.52 -1.63 0.30
CA ASN A 77 -12.16 -3.03 0.54
C ASN A 77 -10.65 -3.26 0.40
N GLY A 78 -10.00 -2.58 -0.54
CA GLY A 78 -8.55 -2.55 -0.69
C GLY A 78 -7.86 -1.99 0.57
N ILE A 79 -8.32 -0.85 1.09
CA ILE A 79 -7.79 -0.24 2.32
C ILE A 79 -7.95 -1.20 3.51
N ALA A 80 -9.13 -1.80 3.67
CA ALA A 80 -9.40 -2.80 4.71
C ALA A 80 -8.48 -4.02 4.57
N SER A 81 -8.21 -4.46 3.35
CA SER A 81 -7.29 -5.55 3.07
C SER A 81 -5.85 -5.17 3.44
N VAL A 82 -5.39 -3.95 3.13
CA VAL A 82 -4.06 -3.48 3.54
C VAL A 82 -3.94 -3.46 5.05
N LYS A 83 -4.94 -2.90 5.76
CA LYS A 83 -5.00 -2.92 7.23
C LYS A 83 -4.86 -4.32 7.81
N LYS A 84 -5.56 -5.30 7.23
CA LYS A 84 -5.58 -6.68 7.69
C LYS A 84 -4.28 -7.43 7.40
N ASN A 85 -3.68 -7.21 6.24
CA ASN A 85 -2.53 -7.99 5.76
C ASN A 85 -1.18 -7.28 5.97
N ALA A 86 -1.15 -6.04 6.47
CA ALA A 86 0.08 -5.27 6.61
C ALA A 86 1.16 -6.01 7.41
N ASP A 87 0.77 -6.79 8.43
CA ASP A 87 1.73 -7.56 9.25
C ASP A 87 2.17 -8.90 8.61
N ALA A 88 1.91 -9.11 7.33
CA ALA A 88 2.39 -10.28 6.61
C ALA A 88 3.91 -10.47 6.72
N ARG A 89 4.34 -11.72 6.55
CA ARG A 89 5.76 -12.08 6.46
C ARG A 89 6.39 -11.40 5.24
N VAL A 90 7.64 -10.96 5.41
CA VAL A 90 8.45 -10.45 4.31
C VAL A 90 9.14 -11.62 3.61
N GLU A 91 8.94 -11.72 2.29
CA GLU A 91 9.61 -12.68 1.42
C GLU A 91 10.53 -11.93 0.46
N ASP A 92 11.80 -12.31 0.49
CA ASP A 92 12.83 -11.76 -0.38
C ASP A 92 12.85 -12.52 -1.70
N ASN A 93 12.71 -11.80 -2.81
CA ASN A 93 12.65 -12.35 -4.16
C ASN A 93 13.71 -11.70 -5.07
N THR A 94 14.75 -11.07 -4.50
CA THR A 94 15.87 -10.45 -5.24
C THR A 94 17.06 -11.38 -5.36
#